data_AF-A0A483CLN8-F1
#
_entry.id   AF-A0A483CLN8-F1
#
_cell.length_a   1.000
_cell.length_b   1.000
_cell.length_c   1.000
_cell.angle_alpha   90.00
_cell.angle_beta   90.00
_cell.angle_gamma   90.00
#
_symmetry.space_group_name_H-M   'P 1'
#
loop_
_entity.id
_entity.type
_entity.pdbx_description
1 polymer ?
#
loop_
_entity_poly.entity_id
_entity_poly.type
_entity_poly.pdbx_seq_one_letter_code
_entity_poly.pdbx_strand_id
1 'polypeptide(L)' 'MSPSTSETRGSQIKHIPVKEYIWKSLHDLKEAGQSYDDLLSRMIRRERDYRDRQMIVDIDREGEFVAFDPEAIMKDD' A
#
# COMPACT_ATOMS: atom_id res chain seq x y z
N MET A 1 -24.21 42.28 8.97
CA MET A 1 -24.34 40.83 9.25
C MET A 1 -24.61 40.15 7.92
N SER A 2 -23.61 39.50 7.36
CA SER A 2 -23.71 38.76 6.09
C SER A 2 -23.58 37.26 6.40
N PRO A 3 -24.28 36.38 5.66
CA PRO A 3 -24.50 35.02 6.10
C PRO A 3 -23.23 34.17 5.99
N SER A 4 -23.13 33.27 6.97
CA SER A 4 -22.18 32.17 7.06
C SER A 4 -22.03 31.42 5.74
N THR A 5 -20.85 31.45 5.15
CA THR A 5 -20.39 30.36 4.30
C THR A 5 -19.59 29.43 5.20
N SER A 6 -20.29 28.57 5.93
CA SER A 6 -19.68 27.33 6.39
C SER A 6 -19.31 26.57 5.13
N GLU A 7 -18.07 26.74 4.70
CA GLU A 7 -17.47 25.99 3.61
C GLU A 7 -17.43 24.53 4.06
N THR A 8 -18.54 23.82 3.85
CA THR A 8 -18.59 22.37 3.92
C THR A 8 -17.69 21.90 2.79
N ARG A 9 -16.40 21.69 3.10
CA ARG A 9 -15.51 20.83 2.32
C ARG A 9 -16.08 19.43 2.40
N GLY A 10 -17.15 19.20 1.64
CA GLY A 10 -17.74 17.88 1.46
C GLY A 10 -16.62 16.96 1.04
N SER A 11 -16.47 15.84 1.74
CA SER A 11 -15.50 14.80 1.44
C SER A 11 -15.58 14.47 -0.05
N GLN A 12 -14.66 15.03 -0.85
CA GLN A 12 -14.62 14.80 -2.28
C GLN A 12 -14.10 13.39 -2.46
N ILE A 13 -15.02 12.43 -2.63
CA ILE A 13 -14.69 11.03 -2.87
C ILE A 13 -13.82 10.99 -4.14
N LYS A 14 -12.53 10.71 -3.96
CA LYS A 14 -11.57 10.62 -5.06
C LYS A 14 -11.77 9.29 -5.76
N HIS A 15 -12.56 9.28 -6.83
CA HIS A 15 -12.74 8.10 -7.67
C HIS A 15 -11.50 7.86 -8.53
N ILE A 16 -10.97 6.63 -8.52
CA ILE A 16 -9.95 6.21 -9.48
C ILE A 16 -10.69 5.74 -10.74
N PRO A 17 -10.53 6.40 -11.90
CA PRO A 17 -11.14 5.91 -13.12
C PRO A 17 -10.47 4.60 -13.53
N VAL A 18 -11.27 3.55 -13.72
CA VAL A 18 -10.81 2.23 -14.17
C VAL A 18 -11.52 1.83 -15.44
N LYS A 19 -10.85 1.02 -16.27
CA LYS A 19 -11.43 0.46 -17.50
C LYS A 19 -12.46 -0.62 -17.14
N GLU A 20 -13.45 -0.83 -18.00
CA GLU A 20 -14.55 -1.79 -17.74
C GLU A 20 -14.04 -3.21 -17.45
N TYR A 21 -13.03 -3.69 -18.18
CA TYR A 21 -12.47 -5.02 -17.94
C TYR A 21 -11.82 -5.14 -16.55
N ILE A 22 -11.16 -4.08 -16.07
CA ILE A 22 -10.60 -4.04 -14.71
C ILE A 22 -11.73 -4.06 -13.68
N TRP A 23 -12.82 -3.34 -13.95
CA TRP A 23 -13.98 -3.30 -13.05
C TRP A 23 -14.63 -4.68 -12.92
N LYS A 24 -14.78 -5.41 -14.03
CA LYS A 24 -15.24 -6.82 -14.03
C LYS A 24 -14.31 -7.71 -13.22
N SER A 25 -13.00 -7.64 -13.45
CA SER A 25 -12.04 -8.43 -12.66
C SER A 25 -12.06 -8.08 -11.17
N LEU A 26 -12.21 -6.80 -10.80
CA LEU A 26 -12.37 -6.40 -9.39
C LEU A 26 -13.67 -6.94 -8.79
N HIS A 27 -14.75 -6.98 -9.57
CA HIS A 27 -16.02 -7.55 -9.14
C HIS A 27 -15.90 -9.06 -8.88
N ASP A 28 -15.26 -9.80 -9.77
CA ASP A 28 -15.07 -11.25 -9.65
C ASP A 28 -14.17 -11.61 -8.45
N LEU A 29 -13.22 -10.73 -8.10
CA LEU A 29 -12.32 -10.90 -6.96
C LEU A 29 -12.95 -10.49 -5.61
N LYS A 30 -14.05 -9.73 -5.64
CA LYS A 30 -14.70 -9.18 -4.45
C LYS A 30 -15.56 -10.24 -3.76
N GLU A 31 -15.38 -10.39 -2.45
CA GLU A 31 -16.17 -11.32 -1.65
C GLU A 31 -17.54 -10.72 -1.27
N ALA A 32 -18.50 -11.58 -0.94
CA ALA A 32 -19.83 -11.15 -0.48
C ALA A 32 -19.72 -10.30 0.79
N GLY A 33 -20.33 -9.11 0.79
CA GLY A 33 -20.26 -8.16 1.92
C GLY A 33 -18.97 -7.35 2.02
N GLN A 34 -17.94 -7.64 1.23
CA GLN A 34 -16.68 -6.87 1.21
C GLN A 34 -16.84 -5.54 0.46
N SER A 35 -16.19 -4.45 0.89
CA SER A 35 -16.13 -3.22 0.08
C SER A 35 -14.98 -3.28 -0.95
N TYR A 36 -15.02 -2.42 -1.98
CA TYR A 36 -13.89 -2.33 -2.92
C TYR A 36 -12.62 -1.79 -2.24
N ASP A 37 -12.75 -0.89 -1.26
CA ASP A 37 -11.61 -0.37 -0.51
C ASP A 37 -10.95 -1.48 0.35
N ASP A 38 -11.74 -2.37 0.94
CA ASP A 38 -11.21 -3.53 1.68
C ASP A 38 -10.47 -4.50 0.76
N LEU A 39 -11.03 -4.77 -0.42
CA LEU A 39 -10.39 -5.60 -1.43
C LEU A 39 -9.06 -4.99 -1.88
N LEU A 40 -9.06 -3.71 -2.24
CA LEU A 40 -7.88 -2.99 -2.69
C LEU A 40 -6.81 -2.94 -1.60
N SER A 41 -7.20 -2.69 -0.34
CA SER A 41 -6.28 -2.69 0.80
C SER A 41 -5.61 -4.04 0.99
N ARG A 42 -6.36 -5.15 0.87
CA ARG A 42 -5.82 -6.51 0.91
C ARG A 42 -4.85 -6.78 -0.24
N MET A 43 -5.21 -6.37 -1.46
CA MET A 43 -4.36 -6.55 -2.65
C MET A 43 -3.05 -5.77 -2.53
N ILE A 44 -3.10 -4.51 -2.08
CA ILE A 44 -1.92 -3.66 -1.86
C ILE A 44 -1.00 -4.29 -0.83
N ARG A 45 -1.54 -4.79 0.29
CA ARG A 45 -0.74 -5.47 1.32
C ARG A 45 -0.04 -6.70 0.74
N ARG A 46 -0.76 -7.54 0.01
CA ARG A 46 -0.20 -8.75 -0.62
C ARG A 46 0.95 -8.42 -1.57
N GLU A 47 0.82 -7.37 -2.37
CA GLU A 47 1.86 -6.93 -3.31
C GLU A 47 3.11 -6.42 -2.56
N ARG A 48 2.93 -5.66 -1.47
CA ARG A 48 4.04 -5.22 -0.61
C ARG A 48 4.76 -6.41 0.02
N ASP A 49 4.00 -7.31 0.65
CA ASP A 49 4.56 -8.51 1.26
C ASP A 49 5.31 -9.39 0.25
N TYR A 50 4.86 -9.39 -1.02
CA TYR A 50 5.57 -10.09 -2.10
C TYR A 50 6.89 -9.39 -2.44
N ARG A 51 6.88 -8.06 -2.63
CA ARG A 51 8.09 -7.29 -2.94
C ARG A 51 9.12 -7.34 -1.82
N ASP A 52 8.70 -7.23 -0.57
CA ASP A 52 9.58 -7.30 0.59
C ASP A 52 10.25 -8.68 0.65
N ARG A 53 9.48 -9.75 0.41
CA ARG A 53 10.04 -11.10 0.31
C ARG A 53 10.99 -11.28 -0.87
N GLN A 54 10.67 -10.73 -2.04
CA GLN A 54 11.58 -10.76 -3.19
C GLN A 54 12.89 -10.03 -2.86
N MET A 55 12.82 -8.85 -2.25
CA MET A 55 14.00 -8.10 -1.83
C MET A 55 14.88 -8.91 -0.88
N ILE A 56 14.31 -9.59 0.11
CA ILE A 56 15.08 -10.46 1.02
C ILE A 56 15.75 -11.59 0.23
N VAL A 57 15.02 -12.27 -0.66
CA VAL A 57 15.57 -13.35 -1.48
C VAL A 57 16.71 -12.87 -2.39
N ASP A 58 16.59 -11.67 -2.94
CA ASP A 58 17.61 -11.08 -3.79
C ASP A 58 18.87 -10.72 -2.97
N ILE A 59 18.70 -10.14 -1.78
CA ILE A 59 19.81 -9.89 -0.83
C ILE A 59 20.48 -11.20 -0.42
N ASP A 60 19.71 -12.24 -0.08
CA ASP A 60 20.23 -13.56 0.26
C ASP A 60 21.03 -14.20 -0.88
N ARG A 61 20.63 -13.93 -2.13
CA ARG A 61 21.29 -14.50 -3.32
C ARG A 61 22.54 -13.74 -3.74
N GLU A 62 22.49 -12.41 -3.71
CA GLU A 62 23.50 -11.54 -4.32
C GLU A 62 24.36 -10.79 -3.30
N GLY A 63 23.95 -10.81 -2.03
CA GLY A 63 24.57 -10.03 -0.96
C GLY A 63 25.90 -10.61 -0.46
N GLU A 64 26.81 -9.69 -0.12
CA GLU A 64 27.98 -10.00 0.69
C GLU A 64 27.64 -9.71 2.17
N PHE A 65 27.53 -10.77 2.98
CA PHE A 65 27.15 -10.66 4.38
C PHE A 65 28.38 -10.50 5.27
N VAL A 66 28.42 -9.42 6.04
CA VAL A 66 29.45 -9.18 7.08
C VAL A 66 28.89 -9.46 8.47
N ALA A 67 29.75 -9.84 9.40
CA ALA A 67 29.35 -10.06 10.78
C ALA A 67 28.84 -8.75 11.42
N PHE A 68 27.73 -8.84 12.16
CA PHE A 68 27.17 -7.70 12.88
C PHE A 68 28.05 -7.33 14.08
N ASP A 69 28.66 -6.15 14.04
CA ASP A 69 29.41 -5.57 15.16
C ASP A 69 28.69 -4.31 15.69
N PRO A 70 27.98 -4.41 16.83
CA PRO A 70 27.26 -3.27 17.40
C PRO A 70 28.19 -2.16 17.89
N GLU A 71 29.44 -2.45 18.30
CA GLU A 71 30.37 -1.41 18.74
C GLU A 71 30.92 -0.57 17.59
N ALA A 72 30.95 -1.11 16.36
CA ALA A 72 31.35 -0.37 15.18
C ALA A 72 30.26 0.62 14.72
N ILE A 73 28.98 0.26 14.87
CA ILE A 73 27.84 1.08 14.40
C ILE A 73 27.54 2.24 15.35
N MET A 74 27.76 2.08 16.66
CA MET A 74 27.47 3.09 17.67
C MET A 74 28.56 4.17 17.82
N LYS A 75 29.65 4.10 17.05
CA LYS A 75 30.77 5.06 17.11
C LYS A 75 30.67 6.22 16.10
N ASP A 76 29.65 6.21 15.24
CA ASP A 76 29.42 7.21 14.19
C ASP A 76 28.39 8.31 14.58
N ASP A 77 28.09 8.51 15.86
CA ASP A 77 27.28 9.64 16.40
C ASP A 77 28.11 10.62 17.26
#